data_AF-A0A6N9VFL0-F1
#
_entry.id   AF-A0A6N9VFL0-F1
#
_cell.length_a   1.000
_cell.length_b   1.000
_cell.length_c   1.000
_cell.angle_alpha   90.00
_cell.angle_beta   90.00
_cell.angle_gamma   90.00
#
_symmetry.space_group_name_H-M   'P 1'
#
loop_
_entity.id
_entity.type
_entity.pdbx_description
1 polymer ?
#
loop_
_entity_poly.entity_id
_entity_poly.type
_entity_poly.pdbx_seq_one_letter_code
_entity_poly.pdbx_strand_id
1 'polypeptide(L)' 'ISPANRRKGDLVFFHSGGNVYHVGIYAGGGRIWHSPKSGAVVRLEKIWTGNVRYGRVN' A
#
# COMPACT_ATOMS: atom_id res chain seq x y z
N ILE A 1 6.49 9.80 -2.47
CA ILE A 1 5.21 10.54 -2.64
C ILE A 1 4.60 10.77 -1.25
N SER A 2 4.07 11.96 -0.97
CA SER A 2 3.46 12.28 0.33
C SER A 2 2.03 11.69 0.44
N PRO A 3 1.50 11.45 1.66
CA PRO A 3 0.13 11.00 1.84
C PRO A 3 -0.94 11.92 1.23
N ALA A 4 -0.65 13.22 1.08
CA ALA A 4 -1.53 14.18 0.44
C ALA A 4 -1.49 14.11 -1.10
N ASN A 5 -0.35 13.72 -1.68
CA ASN A 5 -0.13 13.70 -3.14
C ASN A 5 -0.25 12.30 -3.76
N ARG A 6 -0.57 11.28 -2.95
CA ARG A 6 -0.82 9.92 -3.44
C ARG A 6 -2.08 9.88 -4.29
N ARG A 7 -2.03 9.13 -5.38
CA ARG A 7 -3.11 8.95 -6.35
C ARG A 7 -3.44 7.48 -6.49
N LYS A 8 -4.67 7.19 -6.92
CA LYS A 8 -5.07 5.81 -7.25
C LYS A 8 -4.06 5.23 -8.25
N GLY A 9 -3.60 4.01 -8.01
CA GLY A 9 -2.55 3.36 -8.81
C GLY A 9 -1.13 3.49 -8.24
N ASP A 10 -0.87 4.41 -7.32
CA ASP A 10 0.43 4.47 -6.64
C ASP A 10 0.68 3.20 -5.82
N LEU A 11 1.93 2.75 -5.76
CA LEU A 11 2.33 1.65 -4.90
C LEU A 11 2.45 2.12 -3.44
N VAL A 12 1.96 1.29 -2.52
CA VAL A 12 2.05 1.47 -1.07
C VAL A 12 3.00 0.42 -0.52
N PHE A 13 4.14 0.86 0.00
CA PHE A 13 5.19 0.01 0.56
C PHE A 13 5.09 0.04 2.08
N PHE A 14 4.77 -1.10 2.68
CA PHE A 14 4.74 -1.29 4.12
C PHE A 14 6.13 -1.69 4.60
N HIS A 15 6.62 -1.01 5.64
CA HIS A 15 7.96 -1.24 6.13
C HIS A 15 8.04 -1.37 7.65
N SER A 16 9.03 -2.12 8.11
CA SER A 16 9.41 -2.24 9.52
C SER A 16 10.93 -2.29 9.61
N GLY A 17 11.52 -1.54 10.55
CA GLY A 17 12.98 -1.51 10.74
C GLY A 17 13.77 -1.14 9.48
N GLY A 18 13.21 -0.30 8.60
CA GLY A 18 13.84 0.11 7.33
C GLY A 18 13.62 -0.83 6.15
N ASN A 19 13.07 -2.04 6.36
CA ASN A 19 12.84 -3.01 5.30
C ASN A 19 11.37 -3.06 4.88
N VAL A 20 11.12 -3.15 3.58
CA VAL A 20 9.78 -3.34 3.02
C VAL A 20 9.42 -4.82 3.11
N TYR A 21 8.28 -5.13 3.73
CA TYR A 21 7.80 -6.51 3.89
C TYR A 21 6.51 -6.79 3.13
N HIS A 22 5.78 -5.75 2.72
CA HIS A 22 4.52 -5.91 2.01
C HIS A 22 4.28 -4.75 1.04
N VAL A 23 3.62 -5.03 -0.08
CA VAL A 23 3.30 -4.03 -1.11
C VAL A 23 1.85 -4.18 -1.55
N GLY A 24 1.18 -3.05 -1.80
CA GLY A 24 -0.14 -3.00 -2.40
C GLY A 24 -0.30 -1.81 -3.35
N ILE A 25 -1.43 -1.74 -4.04
CA ILE A 25 -1.79 -0.63 -4.93
C ILE A 25 -2.80 0.27 -4.22
N TYR A 26 -2.54 1.57 -4.18
CA TYR A 26 -3.42 2.55 -3.55
C TYR A 26 -4.74 2.66 -4.32
N ALA A 27 -5.85 2.45 -3.62
CA ALA A 27 -7.19 2.47 -4.18
C ALA A 27 -7.92 3.82 -3.97
N GLY A 28 -7.32 4.76 -3.21
CA GLY A 28 -7.99 5.97 -2.76
C GLY A 28 -8.64 5.81 -1.40
N GLY A 29 -9.02 6.93 -0.77
CA GLY A 29 -9.76 6.93 0.51
C GLY A 29 -9.06 6.20 1.66
N GLY A 30 -7.73 6.13 1.63
CA GLY A 30 -6.93 5.41 2.63
C GLY A 30 -7.01 3.88 2.52
N ARG A 31 -7.38 3.35 1.34
CA ARG A 31 -7.50 1.92 1.07
C ARG A 31 -6.48 1.43 0.04
N ILE A 32 -6.25 0.11 0.02
CA ILE A 32 -5.35 -0.58 -0.91
C ILE A 32 -5.97 -1.83 -1.48
N TRP A 33 -5.53 -2.21 -2.68
CA TRP A 33 -5.62 -3.57 -3.19
C TRP A 33 -4.33 -4.32 -2.85
N HIS A 34 -4.45 -5.47 -2.20
CA HIS A 34 -3.31 -6.32 -1.88
C HIS A 34 -3.70 -7.80 -1.73
N SER A 35 -2.70 -8.68 -1.77
CA SER A 35 -2.82 -10.07 -1.35
C SER A 35 -2.40 -10.17 0.13
N PRO A 36 -3.31 -10.43 1.07
CA PRO A 36 -3.01 -10.30 2.51
C PRO A 36 -2.13 -11.41 3.06
N LYS A 37 -2.24 -12.63 2.52
CA LYS A 37 -1.42 -13.80 2.90
C LYS A 37 -1.56 -14.90 1.86
N SER A 38 -0.64 -15.86 1.89
CA SER A 38 -0.70 -17.06 1.05
C SER A 38 -2.04 -17.77 1.19
N GLY A 39 -2.64 -18.14 0.05
CA GLY A 39 -3.95 -18.79 -0.02
C GLY A 39 -5.16 -17.84 0.08
N ALA A 40 -4.96 -16.55 0.36
CA ALA A 40 -6.03 -15.56 0.28
C ALA A 40 -6.11 -14.92 -1.10
N VAL A 41 -7.29 -14.44 -1.46
CA VAL A 41 -7.52 -13.67 -2.69
C VAL A 41 -7.22 -12.19 -2.49
N VAL A 42 -6.92 -11.51 -3.59
CA VAL A 42 -6.76 -10.06 -3.61
C VAL A 42 -8.04 -9.38 -3.13
N ARG A 43 -7.91 -8.42 -2.20
CA ARG A 43 -9.06 -7.69 -1.65
C ARG A 43 -8.73 -6.23 -1.39
N LEU A 44 -9.80 -5.44 -1.25
CA LEU A 44 -9.75 -4.02 -0.89
C LEU A 44 -9.79 -3.88 0.63
N GLU A 45 -8.76 -3.26 1.21
CA GLU A 45 -8.65 -3.10 2.67
C GLU A 45 -8.18 -1.69 3.06
N LYS A 46 -8.48 -1.25 4.28
CA LYS A 46 -7.93 0.00 4.83
C LYS A 46 -6.44 -0.17 5.09
N ILE A 47 -5.66 0.87 4.84
CA ILE A 47 -4.26 0.92 5.30
C ILE A 47 -4.28 0.87 6.83
N TRP A 48 -3.68 -0.18 7.40
CA TRP A 48 -3.75 -0.47 8.83
C TRP A 48 -2.63 0.16 9.66
N THR A 49 -1.67 0.85 9.03
CA THR A 49 -0.54 1.48 9.72
C THR A 49 -0.08 2.77 9.04
N GLY A 50 0.52 3.68 9.80
CA GLY A 50 1.17 4.88 9.27
C GLY A 50 2.57 4.63 8.69
N ASN A 51 3.16 3.45 8.96
CA ASN A 51 4.50 3.08 8.52
C ASN A 51 4.52 2.63 7.05
N VAL A 52 4.21 3.55 6.15
CA VAL A 52 4.13 3.31 4.71
C VAL A 52 4.82 4.39 3.91
N ARG A 53 5.39 3.99 2.77
CA ARG A 53 5.90 4.91 1.73
C ARG A 53 5.11 4.73 0.45
N TYR A 54 5.01 5.79 -0.34
CA TYR A 54 4.30 5.78 -1.63
C TYR A 54 5.27 6.00 -2.79
N GLY A 55 5.13 5.19 -3.83
CA GLY A 55 5.88 5.29 -5.08
C GLY A 55 4.96 5.25 -6.30
N ARG A 56 5.43 5.83 -7.42
CA ARG A 56 4.73 5.80 -8.71
C ARG A 56 5.71 5.35 -9.77
N VAL A 57 5.26 4.45 -10.63
CA VAL A 57 6.01 3.95 -11.78
C VAL A 57 5.37 4.58 -13.01
N ASN A 58 6.19 5.13 -13.91
CA ASN A 58 5.78 5.68 -15.20
C ASN A 58 6.28 4.78 -16.32
#